data_AF-A0A399WY87-F1
#
_entry.id   AF-A0A399WY87-F1
#
_cell.length_a   1.000
_cell.length_b   1.000
_cell.length_c   1.000
_cell.angle_alpha   90.00
_cell.angle_beta   90.00
_cell.angle_gamma   90.00
#
_symmetry.space_group_name_H-M   'P 1'
#
loop_
_entity.id
_entity.type
_entity.pdbx_description
1 polymer ?
#
loop_
_entity_poly.entity_id
_entity_poly.type
_entity_poly.pdbx_seq_one_letter_code
_entity_poly.pdbx_strand_id
1 'polypeptide(L)'
;MARIIKNCICQPPQPVVSVILTNHIEGLAANVIPPWYPEMFRRGYPAAQFGCDLCHATDRCNICHTRHKFAASEGRRPEACMSCHMGFDHPDAETYGESKMGYIYHLEGEHWDWEKPLAEIVPGKDYRTPTCQFCHMDQGNGKFAHNPVTKGVWRMGTVPPKGIDYKSSLKDYPHGINLPPLNYSLDIYSPENKRRSEQWVSVCSKCHSPRFARLYRENLNDFMFEMWRLQDRAQAILDDIVANDAFEVPIRQRDIFPLGDILADALGPGLLGDAVYNAFKTKAGKVPVIGPILGLHGLFATGRNNPSEIEITYADMWFGDKAHAYKGVAHGQQDIAWWYGAAKVYQKINILESQAIALKRGKKVDEFMAAKGRKNVAGIVGSIVGIVAVLMFGAALWKKRRETQNS
;
A
#
# COMPACT_ATOMS: atom_id res chain seq x y z
N MET A 1 -18.30 -9.04 -15.40
CA MET A 1 -17.51 -8.49 -14.28
C MET A 1 -17.35 -9.48 -13.13
N ALA A 2 -18.41 -9.89 -12.43
CA ALA A 2 -18.34 -10.93 -11.38
C ALA A 2 -17.75 -12.26 -11.89
N ARG A 3 -18.02 -12.62 -13.15
CA ARG A 3 -17.44 -13.79 -13.82
C ARG A 3 -15.94 -13.67 -14.12
N ILE A 4 -15.41 -12.44 -14.28
CA ILE A 4 -13.96 -12.20 -14.51
C ILE A 4 -13.21 -12.29 -13.19
N ILE A 5 -13.72 -11.65 -12.13
CA ILE A 5 -13.17 -11.77 -10.77
C ILE A 5 -13.17 -13.24 -10.33
N LYS A 6 -14.28 -13.96 -10.53
CA LYS A 6 -14.36 -15.39 -10.22
C LYS A 6 -13.43 -16.25 -11.10
N ASN A 7 -13.30 -15.96 -12.40
CA ASN A 7 -12.45 -16.76 -13.29
C ASN A 7 -10.94 -16.48 -13.12
N CYS A 8 -10.54 -15.27 -12.71
CA CYS A 8 -9.15 -14.97 -12.34
C CYS A 8 -8.78 -15.61 -10.99
N ILE A 9 -9.73 -15.68 -10.04
CA ILE A 9 -9.53 -16.29 -8.72
C ILE A 9 -9.63 -17.84 -8.77
N CYS A 10 -10.42 -18.40 -9.70
CA CYS A 10 -10.70 -19.84 -9.79
C CYS A 10 -9.96 -20.57 -10.93
N GLN A 11 -8.80 -20.08 -11.40
CA GLN A 11 -7.96 -20.90 -12.27
C GLN A 11 -7.49 -22.16 -11.51
N PRO A 12 -7.39 -23.33 -12.18
CA PRO A 12 -6.98 -24.57 -11.54
C PRO A 12 -5.60 -24.39 -10.88
N PRO A 13 -5.33 -25.07 -9.75
CA PRO A 13 -4.06 -24.95 -9.05
C PRO A 13 -2.95 -25.44 -9.98
N GLN A 14 -2.20 -24.50 -10.55
CA GLN A 14 -0.86 -24.80 -11.01
C GLN A 14 -0.10 -25.36 -9.79
N PRO A 15 0.67 -26.44 -9.96
CA PRO A 15 1.20 -27.24 -8.86
C PRO A 15 1.83 -26.34 -7.79
N VAL A 16 1.25 -26.47 -6.60
CA VAL A 16 1.57 -25.80 -5.35
C VAL A 16 3.07 -25.79 -5.12
N VAL A 17 3.75 -24.65 -5.34
CA VAL A 17 5.00 -24.18 -4.68
C VAL A 17 5.35 -22.71 -5.03
N SER A 18 4.74 -22.02 -6.00
CA SER A 18 5.16 -20.62 -6.33
C SER A 18 4.07 -19.54 -6.48
N VAL A 19 2.92 -19.65 -5.79
CA VAL A 19 2.04 -18.49 -5.56
C VAL A 19 2.66 -17.61 -4.48
N ILE A 20 3.83 -17.05 -4.76
CA ILE A 20 4.64 -16.29 -3.82
C ILE A 20 4.72 -14.87 -4.35
N LEU A 21 3.73 -14.03 -4.07
CA LEU A 21 3.78 -12.55 -4.12
C LEU A 21 4.30 -11.98 -5.48
N THR A 22 4.33 -10.66 -5.65
CA THR A 22 4.69 -9.94 -6.90
C THR A 22 5.68 -10.64 -7.86
N ASN A 23 5.23 -11.04 -9.05
CA ASN A 23 6.03 -11.72 -10.07
C ASN A 23 5.50 -11.43 -11.50
N HIS A 24 6.29 -11.74 -12.54
CA HIS A 24 5.89 -11.47 -13.93
C HIS A 24 4.80 -12.44 -14.44
N ILE A 25 4.67 -13.65 -13.90
CA ILE A 25 3.66 -14.61 -14.36
C ILE A 25 2.26 -14.11 -14.00
N GLU A 26 2.11 -13.55 -12.80
CA GLU A 26 0.85 -13.04 -12.26
C GLU A 26 0.70 -11.52 -12.42
N GLY A 27 1.54 -10.86 -13.22
CA GLY A 27 1.56 -9.41 -13.37
C GLY A 27 0.21 -8.82 -13.80
N LEU A 28 -0.41 -9.40 -14.84
CA LEU A 28 -1.73 -8.97 -15.30
C LEU A 28 -2.83 -9.23 -14.26
N ALA A 29 -2.75 -10.35 -13.53
CA ALA A 29 -3.71 -10.65 -12.47
C ALA A 29 -3.63 -9.60 -11.35
N ALA A 30 -2.41 -9.24 -10.93
CA ALA A 30 -2.19 -8.21 -9.93
C ALA A 30 -2.68 -6.81 -10.36
N ASN A 31 -2.76 -6.53 -11.67
CA ASN A 31 -3.30 -5.27 -12.20
C ASN A 31 -4.84 -5.20 -12.08
N VAL A 32 -5.56 -6.27 -12.46
CA VAL A 32 -7.02 -6.22 -12.64
C VAL A 32 -7.83 -6.72 -11.44
N ILE A 33 -7.22 -7.45 -10.51
CA ILE A 33 -7.88 -7.96 -9.30
C ILE A 33 -8.19 -6.86 -8.28
N PRO A 34 -7.31 -5.88 -8.01
CA PRO A 34 -7.59 -4.86 -7.02
C PRO A 34 -8.87 -4.08 -7.34
N PRO A 35 -9.76 -3.84 -6.36
CA PRO A 35 -11.12 -3.38 -6.64
C PRO A 35 -11.20 -1.95 -7.20
N TRP A 36 -10.17 -1.14 -6.99
CA TRP A 36 -10.08 0.19 -7.58
C TRP A 36 -9.94 0.15 -9.10
N TYR A 37 -9.31 -0.88 -9.68
CA TYR A 37 -9.16 -0.99 -11.13
C TYR A 37 -10.52 -1.03 -11.86
N PRO A 38 -11.41 -2.01 -11.60
CA PRO A 38 -12.76 -2.03 -12.16
C PRO A 38 -13.66 -0.87 -11.69
N GLU A 39 -13.42 -0.29 -10.51
CA GLU A 39 -14.15 0.89 -10.06
C GLU A 39 -13.86 2.11 -10.96
N MET A 40 -12.63 2.29 -11.43
CA MET A 40 -12.29 3.36 -12.37
C MET A 40 -13.02 3.21 -13.71
N PHE A 41 -13.30 1.98 -14.16
CA PHE A 41 -14.18 1.73 -15.31
C PHE A 41 -15.62 2.17 -15.00
N ARG A 42 -16.18 1.83 -13.83
CA ARG A 42 -17.54 2.26 -13.43
C ARG A 42 -17.68 3.78 -13.37
N ARG A 43 -16.59 4.49 -13.06
CA ARG A 43 -16.55 5.95 -12.95
C ARG A 43 -16.26 6.68 -14.27
N GLY A 44 -16.04 5.95 -15.36
CA GLY A 44 -15.77 6.55 -16.68
C GLY A 44 -14.31 6.96 -16.90
N TYR A 45 -13.36 6.43 -16.11
CA TYR A 45 -11.93 6.70 -16.23
C TYR A 45 -11.07 5.48 -16.60
N PRO A 46 -11.49 4.63 -17.57
CA PRO A 46 -10.71 3.44 -17.90
C PRO A 46 -9.33 3.80 -18.49
N ALA A 47 -9.26 4.83 -19.32
CA ALA A 47 -8.04 5.22 -20.04
C ALA A 47 -6.92 5.77 -19.14
N ALA A 48 -7.27 6.29 -17.95
CA ALA A 48 -6.28 6.79 -16.98
C ALA A 48 -5.34 5.67 -16.48
N GLN A 49 -5.75 4.40 -16.64
CA GLN A 49 -5.01 3.22 -16.19
C GLN A 49 -4.12 2.63 -17.29
N PHE A 50 -3.98 3.30 -18.44
CA PHE A 50 -3.17 2.84 -19.56
C PHE A 50 -1.74 2.45 -19.16
N GLY A 51 -1.10 3.24 -18.28
CA GLY A 51 0.24 2.93 -17.79
C GLY A 51 0.30 1.64 -16.97
N CYS A 52 -0.75 1.36 -16.18
CA CYS A 52 -0.86 0.13 -15.39
C CYS A 52 -0.94 -1.08 -16.32
N ASP A 53 -1.80 -1.02 -17.34
CA ASP A 53 -1.97 -2.10 -18.33
C ASP A 53 -0.69 -2.35 -19.13
N LEU A 54 0.02 -1.29 -19.51
CA LEU A 54 1.27 -1.39 -20.26
C LEU A 54 2.39 -2.03 -19.43
N CYS A 55 2.53 -1.62 -18.16
CA CYS A 55 3.55 -2.15 -17.25
C CYS A 55 3.28 -3.61 -16.88
N HIS A 56 2.01 -3.96 -16.63
CA HIS A 56 1.59 -5.29 -16.16
C HIS A 56 1.22 -6.28 -17.29
N ALA A 57 1.41 -5.92 -18.56
CA ALA A 57 1.28 -6.82 -19.71
C ALA A 57 2.47 -7.81 -19.83
N THR A 58 2.76 -8.51 -18.75
CA THR A 58 3.90 -9.41 -18.57
C THR A 58 3.62 -10.85 -19.01
N ASP A 59 2.42 -11.10 -19.56
CA ASP A 59 2.01 -12.35 -20.19
C ASP A 59 2.67 -12.57 -21.58
N ARG A 60 3.56 -11.66 -21.97
CA ARG A 60 4.31 -11.68 -23.24
C ARG A 60 5.80 -11.81 -22.97
N CYS A 61 6.48 -12.60 -23.79
CA CYS A 61 7.92 -12.82 -23.65
C CYS A 61 8.79 -11.68 -24.25
N ASN A 62 8.20 -10.62 -24.80
CA ASN A 62 8.94 -9.57 -25.50
C ASN A 62 9.14 -8.29 -24.67
N ILE A 63 9.05 -8.41 -23.34
CA ILE A 63 9.13 -7.28 -22.41
C ILE A 63 10.58 -6.86 -22.07
N CYS A 64 11.54 -7.81 -22.07
CA CYS A 64 12.95 -7.50 -21.80
C CYS A 64 13.82 -7.53 -23.06
N HIS A 65 13.59 -8.49 -23.95
CA HIS A 65 14.27 -8.61 -25.25
C HIS A 65 13.26 -8.30 -26.34
N THR A 66 13.21 -7.02 -26.74
CA THR A 66 12.02 -6.45 -27.36
C THR A 66 11.81 -6.91 -28.80
N ARG A 67 10.55 -6.84 -29.23
CA ARG A 67 10.19 -7.08 -30.62
C ARG A 67 10.80 -6.00 -31.52
N HIS A 68 11.18 -6.28 -32.76
CA HIS A 68 11.20 -7.59 -33.42
C HIS A 68 12.59 -8.23 -33.43
N LYS A 69 13.54 -7.68 -32.65
CA LYS A 69 14.91 -8.16 -32.64
C LYS A 69 15.10 -9.38 -31.74
N PHE A 70 14.38 -9.42 -30.61
CA PHE A 70 14.47 -10.50 -29.61
C PHE A 70 15.91 -10.81 -29.18
N ALA A 71 16.76 -9.78 -29.09
CA ALA A 71 18.17 -9.96 -28.78
C ALA A 71 18.36 -10.32 -27.29
N ALA A 72 19.01 -11.45 -27.02
CA ALA A 72 19.37 -11.82 -25.65
C ALA A 72 20.33 -10.80 -25.02
N SER A 73 21.24 -10.21 -25.81
CA SER A 73 22.15 -9.15 -25.39
C SER A 73 21.43 -7.88 -24.94
N GLU A 74 20.31 -7.54 -25.57
CA GLU A 74 19.43 -6.46 -25.10
C GLU A 74 18.79 -6.82 -23.76
N GLY A 75 18.20 -8.02 -23.64
CA GLY A 75 17.54 -8.47 -22.42
C GLY A 75 18.45 -8.66 -21.20
N ARG A 76 19.78 -8.68 -21.38
CA ARG A 76 20.78 -8.77 -20.31
C ARG A 76 21.25 -7.42 -19.78
N ARG A 77 20.92 -6.33 -20.48
CA ARG A 77 21.27 -4.97 -20.07
C ARG A 77 20.28 -4.41 -19.04
N PRO A 78 20.72 -3.69 -18.00
CA PRO A 78 19.85 -3.08 -17.01
C PRO A 78 18.66 -2.30 -17.58
N GLU A 79 18.84 -1.59 -18.70
CA GLU A 79 17.81 -0.76 -19.36
C GLU A 79 16.57 -1.58 -19.77
N ALA A 80 16.73 -2.88 -20.03
CA ALA A 80 15.61 -3.77 -20.33
C ALA A 80 14.59 -3.88 -19.17
N CYS A 81 15.02 -3.59 -17.93
CA CYS A 81 14.14 -3.60 -16.75
C CYS A 81 13.58 -2.21 -16.43
N MET A 82 14.31 -1.15 -16.79
CA MET A 82 14.11 0.20 -16.25
C MET A 82 12.82 0.89 -16.68
N SER A 83 12.20 0.45 -17.79
CA SER A 83 10.92 1.03 -18.24
C SER A 83 9.72 0.68 -17.34
N CYS A 84 9.81 -0.40 -16.56
CA CYS A 84 8.78 -0.82 -15.61
C CYS A 84 9.26 -0.68 -14.16
N HIS A 85 10.52 -1.00 -13.89
CA HIS A 85 11.12 -0.98 -12.55
C HIS A 85 11.69 0.40 -12.23
N MET A 86 10.82 1.40 -12.11
CA MET A 86 11.20 2.79 -11.84
C MET A 86 10.08 3.53 -11.09
N GLY A 87 10.34 4.77 -10.70
CA GLY A 87 9.32 5.71 -10.26
C GLY A 87 8.92 5.57 -8.79
N PHE A 88 7.67 5.93 -8.51
CA PHE A 88 7.20 6.30 -7.19
C PHE A 88 7.26 5.18 -6.13
N ASP A 89 6.75 3.99 -6.44
CA ASP A 89 6.57 2.91 -5.47
C ASP A 89 7.66 1.82 -5.57
N HIS A 90 8.50 1.88 -6.60
CA HIS A 90 9.61 0.97 -6.79
C HIS A 90 10.72 1.62 -7.65
N PRO A 91 11.53 2.54 -7.08
CA PRO A 91 12.58 3.27 -7.80
C PRO A 91 13.83 2.40 -8.05
N ASP A 92 13.64 1.20 -8.60
CA ASP A 92 14.70 0.20 -8.80
C ASP A 92 15.74 0.70 -9.83
N ALA A 93 15.29 1.33 -10.93
CA ALA A 93 16.14 1.92 -11.95
C ALA A 93 16.99 3.06 -11.39
N GLU A 94 16.37 3.98 -10.66
CA GLU A 94 17.02 5.14 -10.08
C GLU A 94 18.02 4.72 -9.01
N THR A 95 17.62 3.79 -8.13
CA THR A 95 18.50 3.32 -7.05
C THR A 95 19.66 2.47 -7.57
N TYR A 96 19.45 1.60 -8.56
CA TYR A 96 20.55 0.90 -9.20
C TYR A 96 21.45 1.85 -10.00
N GLY A 97 20.89 2.66 -10.89
CA GLY A 97 21.60 3.54 -11.81
C GLY A 97 22.51 4.53 -11.10
N GLU A 98 22.01 5.13 -10.02
CA GLU A 98 22.76 6.11 -9.22
C GLU A 98 23.67 5.48 -8.14
N SER A 99 23.66 4.16 -8.01
CA SER A 99 24.59 3.45 -7.12
C SER A 99 26.00 3.37 -7.73
N LYS A 100 27.00 2.99 -6.94
CA LYS A 100 28.33 2.68 -7.50
C LYS A 100 28.31 1.52 -8.50
N MET A 101 27.37 0.58 -8.37
CA MET A 101 27.23 -0.52 -9.32
C MET A 101 26.76 -0.01 -10.68
N GLY A 102 25.73 0.85 -10.68
CA GLY A 102 25.17 1.48 -11.86
C GLY A 102 26.11 2.48 -12.53
N TYR A 103 26.80 3.33 -11.77
CA TYR A 103 27.78 4.27 -12.34
C TYR A 103 28.95 3.57 -13.03
N ILE A 104 29.49 2.49 -12.45
CA ILE A 104 30.55 1.72 -13.11
C ILE A 104 29.99 1.03 -14.37
N TYR A 105 28.78 0.49 -14.31
CA TYR A 105 28.10 -0.04 -15.50
C TYR A 105 27.95 1.03 -16.59
N HIS A 106 27.55 2.25 -16.25
CA HIS A 106 27.40 3.34 -17.21
C HIS A 106 28.74 3.72 -17.88
N LEU A 107 29.84 3.68 -17.13
CA LEU A 107 31.16 4.04 -17.62
C LEU A 107 31.83 2.92 -18.45
N GLU A 108 31.58 1.66 -18.13
CA GLU A 108 32.33 0.52 -18.68
C GLU A 108 31.47 -0.43 -19.51
N GLY A 109 30.16 -0.47 -19.28
CA GLY A 109 29.23 -1.48 -19.76
C GLY A 109 29.09 -1.53 -21.28
N GLU A 110 29.41 -0.46 -22.01
CA GLU A 110 29.45 -0.49 -23.47
C GLU A 110 30.46 -1.51 -24.01
N HIS A 111 31.56 -1.73 -23.30
CA HIS A 111 32.69 -2.58 -23.71
C HIS A 111 32.56 -4.03 -23.23
N TRP A 112 31.51 -4.36 -22.46
CA TRP A 112 31.28 -5.71 -21.97
C TRP A 112 30.69 -6.61 -23.06
N ASP A 113 30.99 -7.92 -22.99
CA ASP A 113 30.41 -8.91 -23.90
C ASP A 113 28.99 -9.29 -23.47
N TRP A 114 27.99 -8.68 -24.11
CA TRP A 114 26.57 -8.92 -23.84
C TRP A 114 26.02 -10.18 -24.51
N GLU A 115 26.74 -10.79 -25.45
CA GLU A 115 26.32 -12.04 -26.09
C GLU A 115 26.55 -13.24 -25.17
N LYS A 116 27.49 -13.10 -24.23
CA LYS A 116 27.78 -14.11 -23.22
C LYS A 116 26.59 -14.36 -22.27
N PRO A 117 26.15 -15.62 -22.10
CA PRO A 117 25.10 -15.97 -21.13
C PRO A 117 25.51 -15.66 -19.69
N LEU A 118 24.55 -15.27 -18.84
CA LEU A 118 24.81 -14.89 -17.44
C LEU A 118 25.58 -15.96 -16.64
N ALA A 119 25.32 -17.25 -16.92
CA ALA A 119 25.99 -18.36 -16.24
C ALA A 119 27.48 -18.49 -16.60
N GLU A 120 27.91 -17.90 -17.71
CA GLU A 120 29.30 -17.95 -18.18
C GLU A 120 30.08 -16.69 -17.82
N ILE A 121 29.41 -15.63 -17.38
CA ILE A 121 30.03 -14.37 -16.94
C ILE A 121 31.00 -14.65 -15.79
N VAL A 122 32.23 -14.18 -15.95
CA VAL A 122 33.30 -14.19 -14.95
C VAL A 122 33.30 -12.82 -14.24
N PRO A 123 32.81 -12.73 -13.00
CA PRO A 123 32.76 -11.47 -12.26
C PRO A 123 34.15 -10.87 -12.06
N GLY A 124 34.27 -9.55 -12.22
CA GLY A 124 35.53 -8.81 -12.16
C GLY A 124 36.36 -8.82 -13.45
N LYS A 125 36.10 -9.76 -14.38
CA LYS A 125 36.75 -9.81 -15.70
C LYS A 125 35.81 -9.39 -16.82
N ASP A 126 34.66 -10.06 -16.92
CA ASP A 126 33.68 -9.77 -17.95
C ASP A 126 32.85 -8.56 -17.50
N TYR A 127 32.29 -8.61 -16.29
CA TYR A 127 31.56 -7.50 -15.67
C TYR A 127 32.25 -7.08 -14.37
N ARG A 128 32.66 -5.80 -14.27
CA ARG A 128 33.25 -5.24 -13.04
C ARG A 128 32.22 -5.05 -11.93
N THR A 129 30.98 -4.71 -12.29
CA THR A 129 29.83 -4.56 -11.38
C THR A 129 28.65 -5.39 -11.86
N PRO A 130 27.75 -5.80 -10.95
CA PRO A 130 26.60 -6.60 -11.35
C PRO A 130 25.55 -5.76 -12.10
N THR A 131 24.73 -6.46 -12.88
CA THR A 131 23.49 -5.93 -13.48
C THR A 131 22.26 -6.42 -12.73
N CYS A 132 21.09 -5.85 -13.02
CA CYS A 132 19.80 -6.31 -12.50
C CYS A 132 19.64 -7.82 -12.70
N GLN A 133 19.89 -8.29 -13.93
CA GLN A 133 19.77 -9.67 -14.34
C GLN A 133 20.77 -10.56 -13.62
N PHE A 134 22.04 -10.15 -13.52
CA PHE A 134 23.07 -10.93 -12.85
C PHE A 134 22.71 -11.17 -11.37
N CYS A 135 22.23 -10.13 -10.69
CA CYS A 135 21.80 -10.23 -9.30
C CYS A 135 20.51 -11.04 -9.13
N HIS A 136 19.48 -10.75 -9.91
CA HIS A 136 18.14 -11.27 -9.67
C HIS A 136 17.88 -12.65 -10.30
N MET A 137 18.48 -12.96 -11.46
CA MET A 137 18.29 -14.23 -12.15
C MET A 137 19.22 -15.36 -11.66
N ASP A 138 20.20 -15.07 -10.80
CA ASP A 138 21.01 -16.09 -10.10
C ASP A 138 20.11 -16.90 -9.13
N GLN A 139 20.16 -18.22 -9.20
CA GLN A 139 19.35 -19.14 -8.39
C GLN A 139 20.16 -19.76 -7.23
N GLY A 140 21.40 -19.31 -7.04
CA GLY A 140 22.40 -19.91 -6.18
C GLY A 140 23.19 -21.02 -6.87
N ASN A 141 24.33 -21.39 -6.28
CA ASN A 141 25.20 -22.48 -6.73
C ASN A 141 25.61 -22.37 -8.22
N GLY A 142 25.78 -21.15 -8.73
CA GLY A 142 26.18 -20.89 -10.12
C GLY A 142 25.09 -21.15 -11.16
N LYS A 143 23.84 -21.40 -10.76
CA LYS A 143 22.72 -21.61 -11.68
C LYS A 143 22.00 -20.29 -11.95
N PHE A 144 21.58 -20.07 -13.18
CA PHE A 144 20.74 -18.93 -13.57
C PHE A 144 19.44 -19.44 -14.18
N ALA A 145 18.36 -18.68 -14.02
CA ALA A 145 17.05 -18.99 -14.62
C ALA A 145 16.32 -17.73 -15.06
N HIS A 146 15.35 -17.86 -15.98
CA HIS A 146 14.45 -16.78 -16.41
C HIS A 146 13.40 -16.44 -15.34
N ASN A 147 13.85 -16.26 -14.10
CA ASN A 147 13.02 -15.92 -12.96
C ASN A 147 13.80 -15.00 -11.99
N PRO A 148 13.49 -13.68 -11.97
CA PRO A 148 14.22 -12.71 -11.14
C PRO A 148 13.74 -12.65 -9.67
N VAL A 149 12.69 -13.40 -9.28
CA VAL A 149 11.99 -13.20 -8.00
C VAL A 149 12.27 -14.28 -6.94
N THR A 150 13.01 -15.34 -7.28
CA THR A 150 13.19 -16.52 -6.42
C THR A 150 13.89 -16.24 -5.08
N LYS A 151 14.75 -15.21 -5.04
CA LYS A 151 15.49 -14.80 -3.85
C LYS A 151 14.81 -13.69 -3.04
N GLY A 152 13.58 -13.31 -3.38
CA GLY A 152 12.87 -12.24 -2.68
C GLY A 152 12.62 -12.54 -1.19
N VAL A 153 13.15 -11.72 -0.29
CA VAL A 153 12.88 -11.79 1.16
C VAL A 153 11.85 -10.74 1.56
N TRP A 154 12.22 -9.45 1.46
CA TRP A 154 11.34 -8.32 1.75
C TRP A 154 10.29 -8.04 0.67
N ARG A 155 10.43 -8.65 -0.52
CA ARG A 155 9.54 -8.46 -1.67
C ARG A 155 9.37 -6.97 -1.99
N MET A 156 8.14 -6.47 -2.02
CA MET A 156 7.82 -5.05 -2.24
C MET A 156 8.05 -4.18 -0.99
N GLY A 157 8.31 -4.79 0.18
CA GLY A 157 8.44 -4.05 1.45
C GLY A 157 7.10 -3.62 2.05
N THR A 158 5.98 -4.19 1.58
CA THR A 158 4.61 -3.78 1.93
C THR A 158 3.88 -4.76 2.83
N VAL A 159 4.43 -5.95 3.10
CA VAL A 159 3.84 -6.90 4.05
C VAL A 159 4.49 -6.71 5.43
N PRO A 160 3.72 -6.48 6.50
CA PRO A 160 4.27 -6.33 7.85
C PRO A 160 5.09 -7.58 8.26
N PRO A 161 6.38 -7.44 8.64
CA PRO A 161 7.16 -8.55 9.13
C PRO A 161 6.72 -8.98 10.53
N LYS A 162 6.89 -10.27 10.84
CA LYS A 162 6.91 -10.77 12.22
C LYS A 162 8.12 -10.22 12.97
N GLY A 163 8.02 -10.17 14.29
CA GLY A 163 9.12 -9.70 15.16
C GLY A 163 9.05 -8.22 15.55
N ILE A 164 7.96 -7.54 15.21
CA ILE A 164 7.62 -6.21 15.73
C ILE A 164 6.39 -6.34 16.63
N ASP A 165 6.44 -5.68 17.79
CA ASP A 165 5.29 -5.49 18.68
C ASP A 165 4.52 -4.25 18.24
N TYR A 166 3.68 -4.43 17.21
CA TYR A 166 2.87 -3.37 16.60
C TYR A 166 1.86 -2.78 17.60
N LYS A 167 1.79 -1.46 17.65
CA LYS A 167 0.83 -0.71 18.50
C LYS A 167 -0.44 -0.34 17.76
N SER A 168 -0.37 -0.25 16.44
CA SER A 168 -1.51 -0.04 15.57
C SER A 168 -2.28 -1.34 15.28
N SER A 169 -3.31 -1.23 14.44
CA SER A 169 -4.06 -2.32 13.85
C SER A 169 -3.20 -3.29 13.02
N LEU A 170 -1.96 -2.93 12.67
CA LEU A 170 -1.03 -3.85 11.99
C LEU A 170 -0.75 -5.14 12.78
N LYS A 171 -0.90 -5.13 14.11
CA LYS A 171 -0.80 -6.34 14.94
C LYS A 171 -1.80 -7.43 14.53
N ASP A 172 -2.93 -7.02 13.96
CA ASP A 172 -4.03 -7.89 13.56
C ASP A 172 -3.96 -8.25 12.07
N TYR A 173 -2.98 -7.73 11.31
CA TYR A 173 -2.79 -8.04 9.87
C TYR A 173 -2.64 -9.57 9.66
N PRO A 174 -3.36 -10.20 8.71
CA PRO A 174 -4.16 -9.63 7.62
C PRO A 174 -5.67 -9.49 7.95
N HIS A 175 -6.02 -9.28 9.22
CA HIS A 175 -7.38 -9.07 9.73
C HIS A 175 -8.35 -10.23 9.46
N GLY A 176 -7.84 -11.46 9.47
CA GLY A 176 -8.61 -12.67 9.20
C GLY A 176 -8.96 -12.87 7.72
N ILE A 177 -8.44 -12.03 6.81
CA ILE A 177 -8.59 -12.21 5.37
C ILE A 177 -7.86 -13.49 4.96
N ASN A 178 -8.57 -14.38 4.27
CA ASN A 178 -8.06 -15.65 3.76
C ASN A 178 -7.95 -15.67 2.22
N LEU A 179 -7.92 -14.50 1.59
CA LEU A 179 -7.75 -14.34 0.15
C LEU A 179 -6.25 -14.41 -0.20
N PRO A 180 -5.76 -15.42 -0.96
CA PRO A 180 -4.38 -15.42 -1.42
C PRO A 180 -4.13 -14.34 -2.48
N PRO A 181 -2.93 -13.72 -2.52
CA PRO A 181 -1.81 -13.85 -1.58
C PRO A 181 -1.91 -12.90 -0.37
N LEU A 182 -3.05 -12.22 -0.13
CA LEU A 182 -3.22 -11.26 0.97
C LEU A 182 -3.14 -11.90 2.36
N ASN A 183 -3.43 -13.20 2.46
CA ASN A 183 -3.29 -13.99 3.68
C ASN A 183 -1.83 -14.36 4.03
N TYR A 184 -0.85 -13.85 3.27
CA TYR A 184 0.57 -14.10 3.52
C TYR A 184 1.09 -13.36 4.75
N SER A 185 1.94 -14.04 5.53
CA SER A 185 2.66 -13.49 6.68
C SER A 185 4.17 -13.58 6.47
N LEU A 186 4.87 -12.46 6.65
CA LEU A 186 6.29 -12.36 6.38
C LEU A 186 7.12 -12.67 7.62
N ASP A 187 7.86 -13.78 7.60
CA ASP A 187 8.89 -14.08 8.62
C ASP A 187 10.30 -13.96 8.02
N ILE A 188 10.96 -12.85 8.29
CA ILE A 188 12.31 -12.52 7.78
C ILE A 188 13.35 -13.56 8.20
N TYR A 189 13.19 -14.16 9.38
CA TYR A 189 14.17 -15.08 9.96
C TYR A 189 13.75 -16.55 9.86
N SER A 190 12.69 -16.84 9.10
CA SER A 190 12.30 -18.21 8.77
C SER A 190 13.46 -18.98 8.09
N PRO A 191 13.52 -20.32 8.23
CA PRO A 191 14.54 -21.12 7.59
C PRO A 191 14.63 -20.90 6.07
N GLU A 192 13.50 -20.66 5.41
CA GLU A 192 13.46 -20.37 3.98
C GLU A 192 14.07 -19.01 3.64
N ASN A 193 13.70 -17.94 4.36
CA ASN A 193 14.25 -16.61 4.10
C ASN A 193 15.73 -16.51 4.48
N LYS A 194 16.19 -17.27 5.49
CA LYS A 194 17.62 -17.44 5.77
C LYS A 194 18.37 -18.07 4.60
N ARG A 195 17.81 -19.12 3.98
CA ARG A 195 18.39 -19.70 2.75
C ARG A 195 18.45 -18.68 1.60
N ARG A 196 17.36 -17.92 1.38
CA ARG A 196 17.34 -16.85 0.35
C ARG A 196 18.38 -15.75 0.65
N SER A 197 18.57 -15.40 1.91
CA SER A 197 19.59 -14.43 2.31
C SER A 197 21.01 -14.95 2.05
N GLU A 198 21.29 -16.22 2.35
CA GLU A 198 22.60 -16.81 2.01
C GLU A 198 22.81 -16.94 0.49
N GLN A 199 21.75 -17.16 -0.31
CA GLN A 199 21.84 -17.06 -1.76
C GLN A 199 22.25 -15.65 -2.20
N TRP A 200 21.69 -14.58 -1.62
CA TRP A 200 22.17 -13.22 -1.86
C TRP A 200 23.64 -13.02 -1.46
N VAL A 201 24.05 -13.52 -0.29
CA VAL A 201 25.44 -13.46 0.16
C VAL A 201 26.37 -14.13 -0.86
N SER A 202 25.96 -15.27 -1.44
CA SER A 202 26.75 -15.96 -2.46
C SER A 202 26.90 -15.16 -3.76
N VAL A 203 25.88 -14.40 -4.17
CA VAL A 203 25.97 -13.47 -5.30
C VAL A 203 26.96 -12.36 -4.99
N CYS A 204 26.80 -11.69 -3.85
CA CYS A 204 27.70 -10.60 -3.44
C CYS A 204 29.15 -11.08 -3.27
N SER A 205 29.34 -12.31 -2.82
CA SER A 205 30.66 -12.90 -2.54
C SER A 205 31.47 -13.25 -3.79
N LYS A 206 30.88 -13.08 -4.98
CA LYS A 206 31.63 -13.15 -6.25
C LYS A 206 32.61 -11.98 -6.41
N CYS A 207 32.37 -10.85 -5.73
CA CYS A 207 33.23 -9.66 -5.79
C CYS A 207 33.63 -9.12 -4.41
N HIS A 208 32.82 -9.34 -3.37
CA HIS A 208 33.06 -8.84 -2.02
C HIS A 208 33.40 -9.98 -1.04
N SER A 209 33.93 -9.64 0.14
CA SER A 209 34.09 -10.65 1.19
C SER A 209 32.71 -11.11 1.70
N PRO A 210 32.54 -12.39 2.06
CA PRO A 210 31.28 -12.88 2.64
C PRO A 210 30.86 -12.13 3.90
N ARG A 211 31.81 -11.64 4.69
CA ARG A 211 31.55 -10.82 5.87
C ARG A 211 30.88 -9.49 5.48
N PHE A 212 31.43 -8.77 4.50
CA PHE A 212 30.84 -7.52 4.03
C PHE A 212 29.41 -7.76 3.50
N ALA A 213 29.23 -8.80 2.69
CA ALA A 213 27.93 -9.15 2.13
C ALA A 213 26.88 -9.44 3.21
N ARG A 214 27.22 -10.23 4.23
CA ARG A 214 26.29 -10.54 5.34
C ARG A 214 25.94 -9.31 6.14
N LEU A 215 26.92 -8.50 6.53
CA LEU A 215 26.68 -7.27 7.29
C LEU A 215 25.78 -6.31 6.52
N TYR A 216 25.96 -6.19 5.20
CA TYR A 216 25.08 -5.36 4.38
C TYR A 216 23.63 -5.87 4.37
N ARG A 217 23.44 -7.20 4.30
CA ARG A 217 22.12 -7.84 4.37
C ARG A 217 21.46 -7.67 5.74
N GLU A 218 22.24 -7.77 6.81
CA GLU A 218 21.78 -7.53 8.19
C GLU A 218 21.36 -6.07 8.38
N ASN A 219 22.17 -5.12 7.92
CA ASN A 219 21.83 -3.69 7.94
C ASN A 219 20.54 -3.38 7.18
N LEU A 220 20.31 -4.02 6.02
CA LEU A 220 19.05 -3.90 5.29
C LEU A 220 17.86 -4.40 6.12
N ASN A 221 18.01 -5.51 6.84
CA ASN A 221 16.94 -6.01 7.71
C ASN A 221 16.65 -5.04 8.85
N ASP A 222 17.69 -4.59 9.56
CA ASP A 222 17.56 -3.64 10.67
C ASP A 222 16.87 -2.35 10.22
N PHE A 223 17.32 -1.79 9.10
CA PHE A 223 16.72 -0.62 8.47
C PHE A 223 15.23 -0.83 8.16
N MET A 224 14.87 -1.98 7.57
CA MET A 224 13.48 -2.28 7.27
C MET A 224 12.64 -2.44 8.53
N PHE A 225 13.17 -3.05 9.59
CA PHE A 225 12.48 -3.12 10.89
C PHE A 225 12.26 -1.72 11.48
N GLU A 226 13.21 -0.79 11.35
CA GLU A 226 13.01 0.62 11.74
C GLU A 226 11.92 1.31 10.91
N MET A 227 11.96 1.17 9.59
CA MET A 227 10.93 1.73 8.70
C MET A 227 9.53 1.19 9.01
N TRP A 228 9.41 -0.08 9.41
CA TRP A 228 8.15 -0.67 9.83
C TRP A 228 7.66 -0.16 11.19
N ARG A 229 8.55 0.10 12.15
CA ARG A 229 8.17 0.76 13.42
C ARG A 229 7.66 2.19 13.19
N LEU A 230 8.27 2.91 12.24
CA LEU A 230 7.81 4.24 11.84
C LEU A 230 6.45 4.19 11.15
N GLN A 231 6.22 3.22 10.26
CA GLN A 231 4.92 3.01 9.65
C GLN A 231 3.85 2.61 10.69
N ASP A 232 4.20 1.82 11.71
CA ASP A 232 3.29 1.46 12.80
C ASP A 232 2.87 2.68 13.61
N ARG A 233 3.80 3.58 13.96
CA ARG A 233 3.50 4.86 14.60
C ARG A 233 2.51 5.67 13.75
N ALA A 234 2.75 5.76 12.45
CA ALA A 234 1.87 6.48 11.53
C ALA A 234 0.48 5.82 11.41
N GLN A 235 0.41 4.48 11.30
CA GLN A 235 -0.85 3.75 11.29
C GLN A 235 -1.64 4.00 12.57
N ALA A 236 -0.99 4.01 13.75
CA ALA A 236 -1.67 4.26 15.02
C ALA A 236 -2.36 5.64 15.07
N ILE A 237 -1.80 6.65 14.39
CA ILE A 237 -2.44 7.96 14.24
C ILE A 237 -3.75 7.82 13.45
N LEU A 238 -3.70 7.12 12.31
CA LEU A 238 -4.88 6.91 11.47
C LEU A 238 -5.92 6.05 12.16
N ASP A 239 -5.52 4.99 12.87
CA ASP A 239 -6.44 4.15 13.64
C ASP A 239 -7.19 4.98 14.68
N ASP A 240 -6.52 5.92 15.35
CA ASP A 240 -7.18 6.82 16.31
C ASP A 240 -8.15 7.80 15.63
N ILE A 241 -7.81 8.31 14.43
CA ILE A 241 -8.76 9.12 13.64
C ILE A 241 -9.98 8.29 13.22
N VAL A 242 -9.77 7.04 12.78
CA VAL A 242 -10.84 6.11 12.39
C VAL A 242 -11.72 5.75 13.59
N ALA A 243 -11.12 5.37 14.72
CA ALA A 243 -11.83 4.96 15.93
C ALA A 243 -12.73 6.09 16.46
N ASN A 244 -12.29 7.34 16.28
CA ASN A 244 -13.05 8.51 16.67
C ASN A 244 -13.93 9.07 15.54
N ASP A 245 -13.93 8.53 14.32
CA ASP A 245 -14.58 9.17 13.14
C ASP A 245 -14.25 10.69 13.08
N ALA A 246 -12.97 11.02 13.29
CA ALA A 246 -12.49 12.38 13.48
C ALA A 246 -12.03 13.06 12.20
N PHE A 247 -12.41 12.52 11.05
CA PHE A 247 -12.07 13.11 9.78
C PHE A 247 -12.88 14.39 9.47
N GLU A 248 -12.46 15.13 8.45
CA GLU A 248 -13.14 16.36 7.98
C GLU A 248 -14.61 16.09 7.59
N VAL A 249 -14.85 14.93 6.97
CA VAL A 249 -16.19 14.45 6.62
C VAL A 249 -16.38 13.09 7.29
N PRO A 250 -17.45 12.88 8.09
CA PRO A 250 -17.69 11.60 8.77
C PRO A 250 -17.78 10.44 7.78
N ILE A 251 -17.30 9.25 8.17
CA ILE A 251 -17.20 8.05 7.31
C ILE A 251 -18.52 7.77 6.57
N ARG A 252 -19.66 7.91 7.26
CA ARG A 252 -20.99 7.62 6.68
C ARG A 252 -21.38 8.58 5.54
N GLN A 253 -20.78 9.76 5.48
CA GLN A 253 -21.06 10.78 4.46
C GLN A 253 -20.07 10.76 3.29
N ARG A 254 -19.03 9.93 3.35
CA ARG A 254 -18.05 9.74 2.28
C ARG A 254 -18.53 8.72 1.25
N ASP A 255 -17.91 8.70 0.09
CA ASP A 255 -18.12 7.60 -0.86
C ASP A 255 -17.65 6.25 -0.29
N ILE A 256 -18.24 5.17 -0.80
CA ILE A 256 -17.86 3.80 -0.43
C ILE A 256 -16.41 3.50 -0.82
N PHE A 257 -15.80 2.53 -0.16
CA PHE A 257 -14.58 1.90 -0.65
C PHE A 257 -14.82 1.38 -2.09
N PRO A 258 -13.82 1.39 -3.00
CA PRO A 258 -14.01 0.92 -4.37
C PRO A 258 -14.66 -0.46 -4.45
N LEU A 259 -15.73 -0.61 -5.24
CA LEU A 259 -16.59 -1.80 -5.29
C LEU A 259 -17.18 -2.26 -3.94
N GLY A 260 -17.21 -1.41 -2.92
CA GLY A 260 -17.69 -1.74 -1.58
C GLY A 260 -19.17 -2.18 -1.53
N ASP A 261 -19.94 -1.87 -2.57
CA ASP A 261 -21.32 -2.30 -2.78
C ASP A 261 -21.45 -3.77 -3.19
N ILE A 262 -20.40 -4.39 -3.75
CA ILE A 262 -20.43 -5.76 -4.27
C ILE A 262 -19.38 -6.69 -3.67
N LEU A 263 -18.32 -6.17 -3.05
CA LEU A 263 -17.17 -6.97 -2.59
C LEU A 263 -17.54 -8.11 -1.65
N ALA A 264 -18.38 -7.82 -0.65
CA ALA A 264 -18.80 -8.83 0.31
C ALA A 264 -19.57 -9.99 -0.36
N ASP A 265 -20.47 -9.68 -1.30
CA ASP A 265 -21.21 -10.70 -2.05
C ASP A 265 -20.33 -11.49 -3.01
N ALA A 266 -19.37 -10.83 -3.65
CA ALA A 266 -18.49 -11.45 -4.62
C ALA A 266 -17.49 -12.43 -3.98
N LEU A 267 -16.98 -12.11 -2.80
CA LEU A 267 -15.89 -12.85 -2.15
C LEU A 267 -16.39 -13.75 -1.01
N GLY A 268 -17.49 -13.38 -0.36
CA GLY A 268 -18.06 -14.11 0.77
C GLY A 268 -17.17 -14.12 2.03
N PRO A 269 -17.69 -14.67 3.14
CA PRO A 269 -16.97 -14.74 4.41
C PRO A 269 -15.76 -15.68 4.36
N GLY A 270 -15.75 -16.69 3.49
CA GLY A 270 -14.65 -17.65 3.38
C GLY A 270 -13.33 -17.04 2.88
N LEU A 271 -13.40 -15.99 2.04
CA LEU A 271 -12.21 -15.29 1.52
C LEU A 271 -11.93 -14.00 2.30
N LEU A 272 -12.96 -13.25 2.70
CA LEU A 272 -12.77 -12.00 3.44
C LEU A 272 -12.54 -12.21 4.94
N GLY A 273 -12.95 -13.35 5.49
CA GLY A 273 -13.12 -13.53 6.93
C GLY A 273 -14.40 -12.85 7.44
N ASP A 274 -14.97 -13.40 8.51
CA ASP A 274 -16.28 -12.97 9.02
C ASP A 274 -16.31 -11.49 9.42
N ALA A 275 -15.26 -10.99 10.08
CA ALA A 275 -15.21 -9.62 10.56
C ALA A 275 -15.25 -8.60 9.40
N VAL A 276 -14.40 -8.80 8.38
CA VAL A 276 -14.33 -7.92 7.21
C VAL A 276 -15.61 -8.04 6.38
N TYR A 277 -16.08 -9.26 6.11
CA TYR A 277 -17.32 -9.50 5.40
C TYR A 277 -18.51 -8.76 6.07
N ASN A 278 -18.67 -8.93 7.38
CA ASN A 278 -19.75 -8.28 8.13
C ASN A 278 -19.61 -6.76 8.16
N ALA A 279 -18.39 -6.21 8.24
CA ALA A 279 -18.17 -4.78 8.17
C ALA A 279 -18.64 -4.19 6.83
N PHE A 280 -18.24 -4.80 5.71
CA PHE A 280 -18.67 -4.34 4.37
C PHE A 280 -20.18 -4.44 4.17
N LYS A 281 -20.81 -5.53 4.65
CA LYS A 281 -22.27 -5.70 4.57
C LYS A 281 -23.03 -4.69 5.41
N THR A 282 -22.71 -4.60 6.71
CA THR A 282 -23.48 -3.78 7.66
C THR A 282 -23.29 -2.28 7.45
N LYS A 283 -22.14 -1.87 6.89
CA LYS A 283 -21.84 -0.47 6.59
C LYS A 283 -22.08 -0.10 5.12
N ALA A 284 -22.64 -1.00 4.31
CA ALA A 284 -22.89 -0.80 2.88
C ALA A 284 -21.65 -0.24 2.14
N GLY A 285 -20.48 -0.84 2.38
CA GLY A 285 -19.21 -0.43 1.78
C GLY A 285 -18.59 0.86 2.32
N LYS A 286 -19.22 1.57 3.27
CA LYS A 286 -18.66 2.74 3.95
C LYS A 286 -17.75 2.34 5.10
N VAL A 287 -16.64 1.69 4.75
CA VAL A 287 -15.63 1.20 5.68
C VAL A 287 -14.32 1.94 5.38
N PRO A 288 -13.68 2.57 6.37
CA PRO A 288 -12.32 3.09 6.19
C PRO A 288 -11.37 1.89 6.13
N VAL A 289 -10.63 1.78 5.03
CA VAL A 289 -9.64 0.72 4.84
C VAL A 289 -8.28 1.38 4.81
N ILE A 290 -7.55 1.28 5.92
CA ILE A 290 -6.25 1.93 6.11
C ILE A 290 -5.18 0.85 6.22
N GLY A 291 -3.99 1.16 5.71
CA GLY A 291 -2.82 0.32 5.91
C GLY A 291 -2.46 -0.52 4.69
N PRO A 292 -1.55 -1.48 4.88
CA PRO A 292 -0.90 -2.15 3.78
C PRO A 292 -1.85 -2.91 2.86
N ILE A 293 -1.51 -2.88 1.57
CA ILE A 293 -2.19 -3.54 0.46
C ILE A 293 -3.58 -2.98 0.14
N LEU A 294 -4.60 -3.17 0.97
CA LEU A 294 -5.97 -2.77 0.62
C LEU A 294 -6.24 -1.28 0.87
N GLY A 295 -5.50 -0.64 1.78
CA GLY A 295 -5.59 0.80 2.02
C GLY A 295 -4.89 1.66 0.95
N LEU A 296 -4.31 1.03 -0.08
CA LEU A 296 -3.66 1.73 -1.20
C LEU A 296 -4.64 2.39 -2.16
N HIS A 297 -5.92 2.03 -2.11
CA HIS A 297 -6.89 2.43 -3.11
C HIS A 297 -6.89 3.94 -3.40
N GLY A 298 -6.59 4.76 -2.38
CA GLY A 298 -6.54 6.20 -2.47
C GLY A 298 -5.50 6.78 -3.42
N LEU A 299 -4.45 6.02 -3.76
CA LEU A 299 -3.44 6.41 -4.75
C LEU A 299 -3.87 6.13 -6.20
N PHE A 300 -4.92 5.32 -6.38
CA PHE A 300 -5.36 4.83 -7.70
C PHE A 300 -6.77 5.28 -8.08
N ALA A 301 -7.64 5.46 -7.08
CA ALA A 301 -9.02 5.86 -7.28
C ALA A 301 -9.45 6.81 -6.15
N THR A 302 -10.15 7.87 -6.56
CA THR A 302 -10.73 8.85 -5.63
C THR A 302 -12.24 8.94 -5.84
N GLY A 303 -12.97 9.00 -4.74
CA GLY A 303 -14.38 9.37 -4.66
C GLY A 303 -14.58 10.64 -3.85
N ARG A 304 -15.84 11.04 -3.74
CA ARG A 304 -16.23 12.19 -2.92
C ARG A 304 -15.81 11.96 -1.47
N ASN A 305 -14.82 12.72 -1.02
CA ASN A 305 -14.27 12.68 0.34
C ASN A 305 -13.72 11.29 0.75
N ASN A 306 -13.30 10.46 -0.20
CA ASN A 306 -12.67 9.16 0.07
C ASN A 306 -11.61 8.85 -0.99
N PRO A 307 -10.32 8.77 -0.64
CA PRO A 307 -9.73 8.99 0.69
C PRO A 307 -9.77 10.47 1.14
N SER A 308 -9.51 10.72 2.42
CA SER A 308 -9.16 12.05 2.96
C SER A 308 -7.67 12.37 2.80
N GLU A 309 -7.29 13.62 3.06
CA GLU A 309 -5.90 14.08 2.93
C GLU A 309 -4.93 13.32 3.85
N ILE A 310 -5.33 13.05 5.10
CA ILE A 310 -4.51 12.29 6.05
C ILE A 310 -4.31 10.83 5.58
N GLU A 311 -5.31 10.24 4.92
CA GLU A 311 -5.23 8.90 4.35
C GLU A 311 -4.28 8.85 3.14
N ILE A 312 -4.35 9.86 2.25
CA ILE A 312 -3.41 9.99 1.12
C ILE A 312 -1.99 10.21 1.63
N THR A 313 -1.80 11.12 2.59
CA THR A 313 -0.48 11.42 3.17
C THR A 313 0.15 10.16 3.76
N TYR A 314 -0.65 9.35 4.46
CA TYR A 314 -0.19 8.08 5.00
C TYR A 314 0.14 7.06 3.90
N ALA A 315 -0.74 6.88 2.92
CA ALA A 315 -0.51 5.97 1.79
C ALA A 315 0.76 6.32 1.02
N ASP A 316 0.94 7.61 0.71
CA ASP A 316 2.10 8.17 0.03
C ASP A 316 3.39 7.93 0.84
N MET A 317 3.36 8.12 2.16
CA MET A 317 4.49 7.84 3.04
C MET A 317 4.97 6.38 2.98
N TRP A 318 4.06 5.41 3.15
CA TRP A 318 4.49 4.02 3.29
C TRP A 318 4.64 3.28 1.97
N PHE A 319 3.94 3.70 0.91
CA PHE A 319 4.02 3.06 -0.41
C PHE A 319 5.05 3.72 -1.32
N GLY A 320 5.24 5.04 -1.19
CA GLY A 320 6.24 5.80 -1.96
C GLY A 320 7.56 5.97 -1.21
N ASP A 321 7.57 6.83 -0.19
CA ASP A 321 8.82 7.21 0.48
C ASP A 321 9.51 6.00 1.13
N LYS A 322 8.76 5.17 1.86
CA LYS A 322 9.33 3.95 2.46
C LYS A 322 9.87 2.99 1.40
N ALA A 323 9.28 2.97 0.20
CA ALA A 323 9.82 2.17 -0.90
C ALA A 323 11.14 2.75 -1.43
N HIS A 324 11.26 4.07 -1.57
CA HIS A 324 12.55 4.72 -1.87
C HIS A 324 13.61 4.41 -0.82
N ALA A 325 13.23 4.48 0.45
CA ALA A 325 14.08 4.11 1.58
C ALA A 325 14.60 2.68 1.44
N TYR A 326 13.68 1.73 1.24
CA TYR A 326 13.98 0.31 1.09
C TYR A 326 14.87 0.04 -0.14
N LYS A 327 14.46 0.48 -1.33
CA LYS A 327 15.17 0.19 -2.58
C LYS A 327 16.53 0.88 -2.61
N GLY A 328 16.66 2.07 -2.03
CA GLY A 328 17.94 2.77 -1.88
C GLY A 328 18.94 1.96 -1.07
N VAL A 329 18.54 1.44 0.11
CA VAL A 329 19.41 0.55 0.89
C VAL A 329 19.63 -0.79 0.19
N ALA A 330 18.63 -1.36 -0.47
CA ALA A 330 18.79 -2.65 -1.16
C ALA A 330 19.78 -2.58 -2.34
N HIS A 331 19.88 -1.44 -3.02
CA HIS A 331 20.73 -1.25 -4.20
C HIS A 331 21.98 -0.39 -3.93
N GLY A 332 22.29 -0.04 -2.69
CA GLY A 332 23.51 0.73 -2.38
C GLY A 332 23.49 2.16 -2.89
N GLN A 333 22.32 2.79 -2.86
CA GLN A 333 22.13 4.20 -3.18
C GLN A 333 21.77 4.98 -1.90
N GLN A 334 22.76 5.65 -1.34
CA GLN A 334 22.64 6.33 -0.05
C GLN A 334 21.75 7.58 -0.06
N ASP A 335 21.68 8.30 -1.18
CA ASP A 335 20.97 9.57 -1.29
C ASP A 335 19.45 9.36 -1.37
N ILE A 336 19.02 8.44 -2.25
CA ILE A 336 17.64 8.01 -2.42
C ILE A 336 17.15 7.30 -1.14
N ALA A 337 17.99 6.47 -0.52
CA ALA A 337 17.64 5.83 0.76
C ALA A 337 17.26 6.86 1.84
N TRP A 338 18.00 7.98 1.90
CA TRP A 338 17.81 9.02 2.90
C TRP A 338 16.83 10.11 2.46
N TRP A 339 17.18 10.91 1.46
CA TRP A 339 16.48 12.15 1.09
C TRP A 339 15.14 11.94 0.40
N TYR A 340 15.02 10.85 -0.36
CA TYR A 340 13.78 10.45 -1.01
C TYR A 340 13.01 9.41 -0.19
N GLY A 341 13.70 8.78 0.76
CA GLY A 341 13.17 7.73 1.61
C GLY A 341 12.98 8.16 3.07
N ALA A 342 13.91 7.76 3.94
CA ALA A 342 13.77 7.87 5.40
C ALA A 342 13.44 9.30 5.87
N ALA A 343 14.08 10.32 5.29
CA ALA A 343 13.82 11.72 5.63
C ALA A 343 12.37 12.13 5.32
N LYS A 344 11.80 11.65 4.22
CA LYS A 344 10.41 11.91 3.84
C LYS A 344 9.43 11.17 4.74
N VAL A 345 9.75 9.94 5.14
CA VAL A 345 8.98 9.20 6.15
C VAL A 345 8.90 9.99 7.46
N TYR A 346 10.03 10.52 7.97
CA TYR A 346 10.01 11.36 9.18
C TYR A 346 9.17 12.63 9.02
N GLN A 347 9.31 13.32 7.89
CA GLN A 347 8.54 14.54 7.61
C GLN A 347 7.04 14.26 7.56
N LYS A 348 6.62 13.20 6.87
CA LYS A 348 5.20 12.84 6.76
C LYS A 348 4.62 12.36 8.09
N ILE A 349 5.38 11.68 8.95
CA ILE A 349 4.91 11.39 10.32
C ILE A 349 4.56 12.68 11.07
N ASN A 350 5.43 13.70 11.02
CA ASN A 350 5.14 14.99 11.67
C ASN A 350 3.92 15.70 11.05
N ILE A 351 3.73 15.59 9.74
CA ILE A 351 2.53 16.11 9.04
C ILE A 351 1.28 15.38 9.54
N LEU A 352 1.30 14.04 9.59
CA LEU A 352 0.19 13.21 10.08
C LEU A 352 -0.19 13.55 11.52
N GLU A 353 0.80 13.75 12.40
CA GLU A 353 0.55 14.16 13.79
C GLU A 353 -0.12 15.54 13.87
N SER A 354 0.35 16.49 13.07
CA SER A 354 -0.20 17.85 13.01
C SER A 354 -1.64 17.85 12.46
N GLN A 355 -1.88 17.12 11.36
CA GLN A 355 -3.20 16.94 10.77
C GLN A 355 -4.15 16.27 11.77
N ALA A 356 -3.73 15.22 12.46
CA ALA A 356 -4.56 14.53 13.44
C ALA A 356 -4.97 15.44 14.61
N ILE A 357 -4.08 16.32 15.08
CA ILE A 357 -4.42 17.32 16.10
C ILE A 357 -5.48 18.30 15.57
N ALA A 358 -5.30 18.80 14.36
CA ALA A 358 -6.24 19.73 13.72
C ALA A 358 -7.62 19.09 13.54
N LEU A 359 -7.67 17.86 13.03
CA LEU A 359 -8.87 17.06 12.84
C LEU A 359 -9.66 16.85 14.13
N LYS A 360 -8.99 16.37 15.20
CA LYS A 360 -9.62 16.19 16.51
C LYS A 360 -10.12 17.50 17.11
N ARG A 361 -9.38 18.60 16.91
CA ARG A 361 -9.81 19.93 17.34
C ARG A 361 -11.05 20.39 16.56
N GLY A 362 -11.05 20.22 15.24
CA GLY A 362 -12.18 20.52 14.37
C GLY A 362 -13.45 19.79 14.83
N LYS A 363 -13.35 18.48 15.02
CA LYS A 363 -14.46 17.67 15.55
C LYS A 363 -15.00 18.19 16.88
N LYS A 364 -14.13 18.52 17.84
CA LYS A 364 -14.55 19.10 19.14
C LYS A 364 -15.27 20.44 18.97
N VAL A 365 -14.83 21.27 18.02
CA VAL A 365 -15.50 22.53 17.69
C VAL A 365 -16.88 22.27 17.10
N ASP A 366 -17.00 21.33 16.15
CA ASP A 366 -18.29 20.97 15.55
C ASP A 366 -19.28 20.43 16.59
N GLU A 367 -18.82 19.56 17.48
CA GLU A 367 -19.62 19.03 18.60
C GLU A 367 -20.07 20.15 19.55
N PHE A 368 -19.17 21.08 19.89
CA PHE A 368 -19.48 22.24 20.72
C PHE A 368 -20.52 23.15 20.06
N MET A 369 -20.35 23.45 18.76
CA MET A 369 -21.28 24.28 17.99
C MET A 369 -22.64 23.61 17.85
N ALA A 370 -22.69 22.30 17.58
CA ALA A 370 -23.93 21.53 17.55
C ALA A 370 -24.65 21.55 18.91
N ALA A 371 -23.92 21.39 20.01
CA ALA A 371 -24.48 21.45 21.36
C ALA A 371 -25.05 22.85 21.69
N LYS A 372 -24.34 23.92 21.32
CA LYS A 372 -24.82 25.30 21.51
C LYS A 372 -26.04 25.62 20.65
N GLY A 373 -26.05 25.18 19.39
CA GLY A 373 -27.20 25.29 18.49
C GLY A 373 -28.45 24.61 19.07
N ARG A 374 -28.31 23.39 19.60
CA ARG A 374 -29.41 22.68 20.29
C ARG A 374 -29.92 23.43 21.53
N LYS A 375 -29.02 24.00 22.34
CA LYS A 375 -29.41 24.82 23.51
C LYS A 375 -30.19 26.08 23.09
N ASN A 376 -29.77 26.74 22.02
CA ASN A 376 -30.47 27.92 21.50
C ASN A 376 -31.88 27.56 21.01
N VAL A 377 -32.03 26.46 20.26
CA VAL A 377 -33.34 25.98 19.79
C VAL A 377 -34.24 25.58 20.97
N ALA A 378 -33.71 24.85 21.95
CA ALA A 378 -34.46 24.48 23.15
C ALA A 378 -34.92 25.70 23.96
N GLY A 379 -34.08 26.74 24.05
CA GLY A 379 -34.44 28.03 24.66
C GLY A 379 -35.60 28.71 23.93
N ILE A 380 -35.54 28.80 22.60
CA ILE A 380 -36.60 29.39 21.78
C ILE A 380 -37.92 28.61 21.92
N VAL A 381 -37.87 27.28 21.83
CA VAL A 381 -39.06 26.42 21.98
C VAL A 381 -39.63 26.53 23.40
N GLY A 382 -38.78 26.55 24.43
CA GLY A 382 -39.20 26.73 25.82
C GLY A 382 -39.88 28.08 26.05
N SER A 383 -39.37 29.16 25.46
CA SER A 383 -40.02 30.49 25.51
C SER A 383 -41.38 30.49 24.80
N ILE A 384 -41.49 29.87 23.63
CA ILE A 384 -42.77 29.77 22.90
C ILE A 384 -43.80 28.97 23.72
N VAL A 385 -43.41 27.81 24.26
CA VAL A 385 -44.30 26.98 25.10
C VAL A 385 -44.72 27.74 26.36
N GLY A 386 -43.80 28.47 27.00
CA GLY A 386 -44.10 29.31 28.16
C GLY A 386 -45.10 30.43 27.85
N ILE A 387 -44.94 31.14 26.74
CA ILE A 387 -45.88 32.19 26.30
C ILE A 387 -47.27 31.59 26.02
N VAL A 388 -47.34 30.45 25.32
CA VAL A 388 -48.60 29.76 25.03
C VAL A 388 -49.29 29.31 26.32
N ALA A 389 -48.54 28.77 27.28
CA ALA A 389 -49.08 28.36 28.58
C ALA A 389 -49.65 29.55 29.37
N VAL A 390 -48.95 30.70 29.41
CA VAL A 390 -49.43 31.92 30.08
C VAL A 390 -50.70 32.45 29.42
N LEU A 391 -50.77 32.47 28.08
CA LEU A 391 -51.96 32.90 27.34
C LEU A 391 -53.15 31.97 27.60
N MET A 392 -52.93 30.65 27.60
CA MET A 392 -53.95 29.64 27.92
C MET A 392 -54.47 29.78 29.35
N PHE A 393 -53.57 29.99 30.33
CA PHE A 393 -53.94 30.19 31.73
C PHE A 393 -54.69 31.51 31.94
N GLY A 394 -54.25 32.58 31.27
CA GLY A 394 -54.93 33.87 31.26
C GLY A 394 -56.34 33.79 30.66
N ALA A 395 -56.50 33.07 29.55
CA ALA A 395 -57.81 32.84 28.94
C ALA A 395 -58.74 31.99 29.83
N ALA A 396 -58.21 30.96 30.51
CA ALA A 396 -58.96 30.13 31.45
C ALA A 396 -59.41 30.93 32.68
N LEU A 397 -58.54 31.78 33.24
CA LEU A 397 -58.86 32.68 34.35
C LEU A 397 -59.89 33.75 33.94
N TRP A 398 -59.77 34.30 32.73
CA TRP A 398 -60.73 35.26 32.20
C TRP A 398 -62.12 34.62 31.99
N LYS A 399 -62.16 33.39 31.46
CA LYS A 399 -63.40 32.60 31.32
C LYS A 399 -64.04 32.34 32.69
N LYS A 400 -63.26 31.89 33.68
CA LYS A 400 -63.75 31.65 35.05
C LYS A 400 -64.30 32.93 35.71
N ARG A 401 -63.64 34.08 35.49
CA ARG A 401 -64.12 35.39 35.99
C ARG A 401 -65.46 35.79 35.38
N ARG A 402 -65.64 35.57 34.08
CA ARG A 402 -66.91 35.81 33.38
C ARG A 402 -68.04 34.91 33.87
N GLU A 403 -67.74 33.65 34.15
CA GLU A 403 -68.73 32.70 34.70
C GLU A 403 -69.17 33.09 36.11
N THR A 404 -68.27 33.62 36.95
CA THR A 404 -68.60 34.11 38.31
C THR A 404 -69.29 35.48 38.37
N GLN A 405 -69.28 36.28 37.28
CA GLN A 405 -70.00 37.56 37.22
C GLN A 405 -71.43 37.43 36.70
N ASN A 406 -71.79 36.26 36.16
CA ASN A 406 -73.12 35.95 35.60
C ASN A 406 -73.94 35.01 36.50
N SER A 407 -73.49 34.75 37.74
CA SER A 407 -74.22 34.08 38.82
C SER A 407 -74.45 35.06 39.95
#